data_AF-A0A661TDW9-F1
#
_entry.id   AF-A0A661TDW9-F1
#
_cell.length_a   1.000
_cell.length_b   1.000
_cell.length_c   1.000
_cell.angle_alpha   90.00
_cell.angle_beta   90.00
_cell.angle_gamma   90.00
#
_symmetry.space_group_name_H-M   'P 1'
#
loop_
_entity.id
_entity.type
_entity.pdbx_description
1 polymer ?
#
loop_
_entity_poly.entity_id
_entity_poly.type
_entity_poly.pdbx_seq_one_letter_code
_entity_poly.pdbx_strand_id
1 'polypeptide(L)' 'MVEKLLNIQHRLNPLHIYCRFMDCGINRKLSAAICRSYEMIIFHWVNMVIKTLVHLMCMATRRDIRIDEAVRKF' A
#
# COMPACT_ATOMS: atom_id res chain seq x y z
N MET A 1 -20.06 -1.66 11.12
CA MET A 1 -19.18 -1.03 10.09
C MET A 1 -17.85 -1.78 9.96
N VAL A 2 -17.22 -2.19 11.06
CA VAL A 2 -15.97 -2.97 11.11
C VAL A 2 -16.08 -4.35 10.45
N GLU A 3 -17.22 -5.03 10.57
CA GLU A 3 -17.41 -6.36 9.94
C GLU A 3 -17.32 -6.34 8.41
N LYS A 4 -17.77 -5.28 7.75
CA LYS A 4 -17.65 -5.13 6.29
C LYS A 4 -16.19 -4.96 5.88
N LEU A 5 -15.39 -4.24 6.67
CA LEU A 5 -13.95 -4.08 6.45
C LEU A 5 -13.21 -5.40 6.63
N LEU A 6 -13.55 -6.18 7.66
CA LEU A 6 -13.00 -7.53 7.85
C LEU A 6 -13.33 -8.44 6.67
N ASN A 7 -14.56 -8.40 6.16
CA ASN A 7 -14.96 -9.22 5.01
C ASN A 7 -14.23 -8.82 3.72
N ILE A 8 -13.97 -7.53 3.54
CA ILE A 8 -13.20 -7.01 2.41
C ILE A 8 -11.73 -7.44 2.54
N GLN A 9 -11.13 -7.32 3.72
CA GLN A 9 -9.78 -7.82 3.99
C GLN A 9 -9.67 -9.33 3.77
N HIS A 10 -10.67 -10.10 4.19
CA HIS A 10 -10.70 -11.54 4.00
C HIS A 10 -10.79 -11.93 2.52
N ARG A 11 -11.56 -11.17 1.73
CA ARG A 11 -11.66 -11.35 0.26
C ARG A 11 -10.40 -10.92 -0.49
N LEU A 12 -9.69 -9.91 0.01
CA LEU A 12 -8.45 -9.41 -0.58
C LEU A 12 -7.21 -10.13 -0.07
N ASN A 13 -7.38 -11.09 0.85
CA ASN A 13 -6.28 -11.90 1.33
C ASN A 13 -5.72 -12.71 0.13
N PRO A 14 -4.41 -12.64 -0.17
CA PRO A 14 -3.80 -13.32 -1.32
C PRO A 14 -4.12 -14.82 -1.39
N LEU A 15 -4.29 -15.47 -0.23
CA LEU A 15 -4.75 -16.87 -0.15
C LEU A 15 -6.13 -17.07 -0.79
N HIS A 16 -7.07 -16.16 -0.53
CA HIS A 16 -8.44 -16.23 -1.06
C HIS A 16 -8.50 -15.88 -2.54
N ILE A 17 -7.67 -14.92 -2.97
CA ILE A 17 -7.49 -14.58 -4.39
C ILE A 17 -6.95 -15.79 -5.16
N TYR A 18 -5.96 -16.51 -4.61
CA TYR A 18 -5.46 -17.75 -5.18
C TYR A 18 -6.53 -18.84 -5.27
N CYS A 19 -7.28 -19.08 -4.18
CA CYS A 19 -8.39 -20.03 -4.16
C CYS A 19 -9.45 -19.68 -5.20
N ARG A 20 -9.80 -18.39 -5.36
CA ARG A 20 -10.79 -17.95 -6.36
C ARG A 20 -10.31 -18.14 -7.79
N PHE A 21 -9.02 -17.94 -8.06
CA PHE A 21 -8.46 -18.23 -9.38
C PHE A 21 -8.46 -19.74 -9.67
N MET A 22 -8.14 -20.57 -8.68
CA MET A 22 -8.26 -22.02 -8.79
C MET A 22 -9.72 -22.47 -9.03
N ASP A 23 -10.69 -21.89 -8.32
CA ASP A 23 -12.14 -22.16 -8.51
C ASP A 23 -12.65 -21.72 -9.88
N CYS A 24 -12.09 -20.66 -10.46
CA CYS A 24 -12.37 -20.26 -11.84
C CYS A 24 -11.79 -21.21 -12.91
N GLY A 25 -11.11 -22.30 -12.52
CA GLY A 25 -10.49 -23.25 -13.44
C GLY A 25 -9.19 -22.73 -14.07
N ILE A 26 -8.62 -21.66 -13.52
CA ILE A 26 -7.37 -21.09 -14.02
C ILE A 26 -6.20 -22.01 -13.64
N ASN A 27 -5.37 -22.32 -14.64
CA ASN A 27 -4.21 -23.19 -14.52
C ASN A 27 -3.28 -22.72 -13.39
N ARG A 28 -2.82 -23.64 -12.51
CA ARG A 28 -2.05 -23.33 -11.28
C ARG A 28 -0.89 -22.36 -11.50
N LYS A 29 -0.23 -22.45 -12.66
CA LYS A 29 0.89 -21.55 -13.04
C LYS A 29 0.45 -20.09 -13.14
N LEU A 30 -0.74 -19.84 -13.70
CA LEU A 30 -1.29 -18.50 -13.86
C LEU A 30 -1.75 -17.93 -12.51
N SER A 31 -2.38 -18.75 -11.67
CA SER A 31 -2.77 -18.36 -10.30
C SER A 31 -1.56 -17.96 -9.45
N ALA A 32 -0.46 -18.72 -9.56
CA ALA A 32 0.80 -18.38 -8.89
C ALA A 32 1.44 -17.10 -9.46
N ALA A 33 1.39 -16.90 -10.78
CA ALA A 33 1.88 -15.67 -11.41
C ALA A 33 1.09 -14.44 -10.95
N ILE A 34 -0.25 -14.56 -10.82
CA ILE A 34 -1.08 -13.46 -10.34
C ILE A 34 -0.81 -13.16 -8.87
N CYS A 35 -0.64 -14.18 -8.01
CA CYS A 35 -0.22 -13.96 -6.63
C CYS A 35 1.11 -13.19 -6.54
N ARG A 36 2.12 -13.60 -7.30
CA ARG A 36 3.41 -12.88 -7.32
C ARG A 36 3.27 -11.46 -7.84
N SER A 37 2.52 -11.25 -8.91
CA SER A 37 2.26 -9.91 -9.44
C SER A 37 1.52 -9.04 -8.42
N TYR A 38 0.58 -9.60 -7.68
CA TYR A 38 -0.14 -8.91 -6.62
C TYR A 38 0.79 -8.51 -5.48
N GLU A 39 1.64 -9.42 -5.00
CA GLU A 39 2.67 -9.12 -4.00
C GLU A 39 3.63 -8.03 -4.49
N MET A 40 4.07 -8.11 -5.76
CA MET A 40 4.99 -7.13 -6.34
C MET A 40 4.33 -5.75 -6.50
N ILE A 41 3.08 -5.70 -6.94
CA ILE A 41 2.32 -4.44 -7.03
C ILE A 41 2.12 -3.84 -5.64
N ILE A 42 1.68 -4.61 -4.65
CA ILE A 42 1.50 -4.12 -3.28
C ILE A 42 2.83 -3.62 -2.71
N PHE A 43 3.89 -4.43 -2.81
CA PHE A 43 5.19 -4.05 -2.28
C PHE A 43 5.72 -2.79 -2.94
N HIS A 44 5.55 -2.65 -4.26
CA HIS A 44 5.93 -1.44 -4.97
C HIS A 44 5.10 -0.24 -4.56
N TRP A 45 3.77 -0.39 -4.47
CA TRP A 45 2.86 0.68 -4.06
C TRP A 45 3.13 1.15 -2.63
N VAL A 46 3.28 0.21 -1.69
CA VAL A 46 3.56 0.51 -0.29
C VAL A 46 4.91 1.24 -0.17
N ASN A 47 5.95 0.77 -0.86
CA ASN A 47 7.24 1.46 -0.84
C ASN A 47 7.18 2.86 -1.45
N MET A 48 6.43 3.04 -2.55
CA MET A 48 6.22 4.36 -3.15
C MET A 48 5.47 5.30 -2.22
N VAL A 49 4.38 4.83 -1.60
CA VAL A 49 3.60 5.60 -0.63
C VAL A 49 4.46 5.98 0.57
N ILE A 50 5.22 5.03 1.15
CA ILE A 50 6.11 5.31 2.27
C ILE A 50 7.17 6.35 1.87
N LYS A 51 7.83 6.19 0.72
CA LYS A 51 8.81 7.17 0.23
C LYS A 51 8.19 8.55 0.04
N THR A 52 7.02 8.63 -0.57
CA THR A 52 6.30 9.88 -0.77
C THR A 52 5.88 10.51 0.55
N LEU A 53 5.36 9.73 1.50
CA LEU A 53 5.00 10.20 2.84
C LEU A 53 6.23 10.73 3.60
N VAL A 54 7.33 9.97 3.60
CA VAL A 54 8.60 10.41 4.22
C VAL A 54 9.10 11.68 3.56
N HIS A 55 9.05 11.78 2.24
CA HIS A 55 9.44 13.00 1.51
C HIS A 55 8.55 14.18 1.88
N LEU A 56 7.23 13.98 1.95
CA LEU A 56 6.28 15.01 2.35
C LEU A 56 6.49 15.45 3.80
N MET A 57 6.72 14.51 4.72
CA MET A 57 7.04 14.83 6.12
C MET A 57 8.36 15.60 6.22
N CYS A 58 9.40 15.18 5.51
CA CYS A 58 10.69 15.86 5.48
C CYS A 58 10.54 17.29 4.92
N MET A 59 9.76 17.47 3.84
CA MET A 59 9.45 18.78 3.28
C MET A 59 8.62 19.64 4.25
N ALA A 60 7.65 19.06 4.96
CA ALA A 60 6.82 19.76 5.93
C ALA A 60 7.66 20.23 7.14
N THR A 61 8.46 19.35 7.74
CA THR A 61 9.38 19.69 8.82
C THR A 61 10.38 20.77 8.39
N ARG A 62 10.90 20.69 7.16
CA ARG A 62 11.83 21.71 6.64
C ARG A 62 11.16 23.06 6.41
N ARG A 63 9.87 23.10 6.03
CA ARG A 63 9.10 24.35 5.98
C ARG A 63 8.84 24.93 7.36
N ASP A 64 8.49 24.08 8.32
CA ASP A 64 8.19 24.48 9.69
C ASP A 64 9.38 25.19 10.35
N ILE A 65 10.58 24.58 10.25
CA ILE A 65 11.86 25.19 10.70
C ILE A 65 12.11 26.55 10.02
N ARG A 66 11.81 26.66 8.71
CA ARG A 66 12.05 27.90 7.95
C ARG A 66 11.08 29.02 8.34
N ILE A 67 9.86 28.68 8.76
CA ILE A 67 8.88 29.65 9.26
C ILE A 67 9.25 30.09 10.68
N ASP A 68 9.65 29.18 11.57
CA ASP A 68 10.09 29.54 12.94
C ASP A 68 11.28 30.51 12.91
N GLU A 69 12.27 30.25 12.05
CA GLU A 69 13.42 31.16 11.89
C GLU A 69 13.05 32.51 11.28
N ALA A 70 12.07 32.54 10.37
CA ALA A 70 11.59 33.80 9.78
C ALA A 70 10.79 34.64 10.79
N VAL A 71 9.94 34.02 11.60
CA VAL A 71 9.18 34.70 12.66
C VAL A 71 10.11 35.24 13.75
N ARG A 72 11.16 34.51 14.12
CA ARG A 72 12.13 34.94 15.15
C ARG A 72 13.02 36.12 14.71
N LYS A 73 13.07 36.43 13.42
CA LYS A 73 13.80 37.58 12.85
C LYS A 73 12.97 38.87 12.77
N PHE A 74 11.66 38.80 13.04
CA PHE A 74 10.79 39.98 13.20
C PHE A 74 10.62 40.33 14.69
#